data_AF-A0A7S7MBC9-F1
#
_entry.id   AF-A0A7S7MBC9-F1
#
_cell.length_a   1.000
_cell.length_b   1.000
_cell.length_c   1.000
_cell.angle_alpha   90.00
_cell.angle_beta   90.00
_cell.angle_gamma   90.00
#
_symmetry.space_group_name_H-M   'P 1'
#
loop_
_entity.id
_entity.type
_entity.pdbx_description
1 polymer ?
#
loop_
_entity_poly.entity_id
_entity_poly.type
_entity_poly.pdbx_seq_one_letter_code
_entity_poly.pdbx_strand_id
1 'polypeptide(L)'
;MLYSLVLLLFLFAVMQGFVRTIVYFWNWLSHGDRLDENDVERAQAALEESEDVLARELSRANGRRGLARVFARWQASSEAVDEYLDHLRLSWYQIIILFFVGSMGGLLIEEVWMLVTAGLTENRVGLVWGPFSPLYGFGAVLLTVLCFELRAHAARNWQIFLLAAAVGGLLEQMTGWGMEALFNAESWTYEYLPDHITKWVAWRFLVFWGLLGLAWCRAVMPRLLYTIGMPTSRRQAVFVTLVAVYLVADIAMTLVCFDRKTNRDAGVPAANAFERWVDTNYDDEFISSRFQNLTIADEGTRA
;
A
#
# COMPACT_ATOMS: atom_id res chain seq x y z
N MET A 1 -27.33 18.42 18.35
CA MET A 1 -27.44 16.97 18.63
C MET A 1 -28.24 16.23 17.56
N LEU A 2 -29.49 16.59 17.24
CA LEU A 2 -30.29 15.93 16.19
C LEU A 2 -29.62 15.98 14.79
N TYR A 3 -29.14 17.15 14.37
CA TYR A 3 -28.42 17.32 13.10
C TYR A 3 -27.15 16.47 13.00
N SER A 4 -26.40 16.33 14.10
CA SER A 4 -25.19 15.50 14.17
C SER A 4 -25.54 14.00 14.03
N LEU A 5 -26.63 13.55 14.66
CA LEU A 5 -27.14 12.18 14.52
C LEU A 5 -27.61 11.89 13.10
N VAL A 6 -28.36 12.82 12.48
CA VAL A 6 -28.80 12.68 11.08
C VAL A 6 -27.60 12.64 10.13
N LEU A 7 -26.60 13.50 10.34
CA LEU A 7 -25.37 13.50 9.56
C LEU A 7 -24.60 12.18 9.71
N LEU A 8 -24.46 11.66 10.93
CA LEU A 8 -23.78 10.37 11.17
C LEU A 8 -24.52 9.20 10.51
N LEU A 9 -25.85 9.17 10.60
CA LEU A 9 -26.67 8.15 9.92
C LEU A 9 -26.55 8.26 8.40
N PHE A 10 -26.53 9.48 7.87
CA PHE A 10 -26.31 9.72 6.45
C PHE A 10 -24.92 9.24 6.01
N LEU A 11 -23.86 9.62 6.72
CA LEU A 11 -22.49 9.16 6.44
C LEU A 11 -22.38 7.63 6.52
N PHE A 12 -23.00 7.01 7.52
CA PHE A 12 -23.05 5.57 7.65
C PHE A 12 -23.77 4.91 6.46
N ALA A 13 -24.90 5.46 6.03
CA ALA A 13 -25.64 4.96 4.87
C ALA A 13 -24.84 5.11 3.56
N VAL A 14 -24.14 6.24 3.38
CA VAL A 14 -23.23 6.47 2.24
C VAL A 14 -22.09 5.46 2.26
N MET A 15 -21.44 5.26 3.41
CA MET A 15 -20.39 4.25 3.57
C MET A 15 -20.89 2.84 3.27
N GLN A 16 -22.07 2.46 3.76
CA GLN A 16 -22.67 1.16 3.45
C GLN A 16 -23.01 1.02 1.97
N GLY A 17 -23.55 2.07 1.34
CA GLY A 17 -23.82 2.10 -0.10
C GLY A 17 -22.54 1.89 -0.91
N PHE A 18 -21.47 2.60 -0.55
CA PHE A 18 -20.16 2.46 -1.18
C PHE A 18 -19.59 1.06 -1.04
N VAL A 19 -19.60 0.48 0.17
CA VAL A 19 -19.16 -0.90 0.40
C VAL A 19 -19.97 -1.89 -0.43
N ARG A 20 -21.30 -1.74 -0.50
CA ARG A 20 -22.15 -2.61 -1.33
C ARG A 20 -21.80 -2.50 -2.81
N THR A 21 -21.52 -1.31 -3.32
CA THR A 21 -21.10 -1.11 -4.71
C THR A 21 -19.78 -1.79 -4.99
N ILE A 22 -18.79 -1.67 -4.09
CA ILE A 22 -17.50 -2.37 -4.22
C ILE A 22 -17.71 -3.88 -4.24
N VAL A 23 -18.47 -4.42 -3.29
CA VAL A 23 -18.76 -5.86 -3.21
C VAL A 23 -19.49 -6.34 -4.46
N TYR A 24 -20.48 -5.59 -4.93
CA TYR A 24 -21.19 -5.90 -6.17
C TYR A 24 -20.24 -5.91 -7.37
N PHE A 25 -19.37 -4.91 -7.50
CA PHE A 25 -18.39 -4.81 -8.56
C PHE A 25 -17.39 -5.99 -8.52
N TRP A 26 -16.91 -6.35 -7.33
CA TRP A 26 -16.00 -7.48 -7.15
C TRP A 26 -16.68 -8.81 -7.51
N ASN A 27 -17.93 -9.01 -7.10
CA ASN A 27 -18.72 -10.16 -7.51
C ASN A 27 -18.93 -10.18 -9.02
N TRP A 28 -19.24 -9.03 -9.65
CA TRP A 28 -19.38 -8.97 -11.10
C TRP A 28 -18.07 -9.32 -11.85
N LEU A 29 -16.92 -8.91 -11.29
CA LEU A 29 -15.61 -9.30 -11.80
C LEU A 29 -15.43 -10.83 -11.72
N SER A 30 -15.86 -11.49 -10.64
CA SER A 30 -15.69 -12.95 -10.48
C SER A 30 -16.58 -13.80 -11.41
N HIS A 31 -17.66 -13.25 -11.98
CA HIS A 31 -18.60 -13.96 -12.88
C HIS A 31 -18.17 -13.95 -14.36
N GLY A 32 -16.88 -13.81 -14.65
CA GLY A 32 -16.34 -13.89 -16.02
C GLY A 32 -15.98 -15.30 -16.46
N ASP A 33 -15.55 -15.45 -17.72
CA ASP A 33 -14.93 -16.68 -18.19
C ASP A 33 -13.78 -17.05 -17.26
N ARG A 34 -13.70 -18.33 -16.90
CA ARG A 34 -12.63 -18.84 -16.04
C ARG A 34 -11.28 -18.67 -16.73
N LEU A 35 -10.26 -18.35 -15.93
CA LEU A 35 -8.87 -18.44 -16.37
C LEU A 35 -8.49 -19.92 -16.59
N ASP A 36 -7.24 -20.19 -16.97
CA ASP A 36 -6.74 -21.55 -17.22
C ASP A 36 -7.27 -22.55 -16.18
N GLU A 37 -7.83 -23.67 -16.67
CA GLU A 37 -8.60 -24.61 -15.85
C GLU A 37 -7.75 -25.11 -14.66
N ASN A 38 -6.46 -25.35 -14.88
CA ASN A 38 -5.54 -25.83 -13.85
C ASN A 38 -5.23 -24.79 -12.76
N ASP A 39 -5.17 -23.49 -13.11
CA ASP A 39 -4.92 -22.42 -12.13
C ASP A 39 -6.17 -22.17 -11.28
N VAL A 40 -7.35 -22.21 -11.91
CA VAL A 40 -8.62 -22.04 -11.20
C VAL A 40 -8.92 -23.22 -10.29
N GLU A 41 -8.71 -24.46 -10.74
CA GLU A 41 -8.89 -25.66 -9.92
C GLU A 41 -8.00 -25.63 -8.68
N ARG A 42 -6.71 -25.31 -8.84
CA ARG A 42 -5.79 -25.15 -7.69
C ARG A 42 -6.25 -24.05 -6.74
N ALA A 43 -6.74 -22.93 -7.27
CA ALA A 43 -7.25 -21.85 -6.45
C ALA A 43 -8.48 -22.26 -5.64
N GLN A 44 -9.38 -23.03 -6.24
CA GLN A 44 -10.57 -23.55 -5.57
C GLN A 44 -10.23 -24.60 -4.53
N ALA A 45 -9.34 -25.55 -4.85
CA ALA A 45 -8.91 -26.58 -3.90
C ALA A 45 -8.29 -25.97 -2.63
N ALA A 46 -7.42 -24.95 -2.79
CA ALA A 46 -6.82 -24.25 -1.66
C ALA A 46 -7.86 -23.51 -0.80
N LEU A 47 -8.89 -22.93 -1.42
CA LEU A 47 -9.99 -22.28 -0.70
C LEU A 47 -10.86 -23.30 0.06
N GLU A 48 -11.22 -24.39 -0.61
CA GLU A 48 -12.02 -25.48 -0.02
C GLU A 48 -11.31 -26.10 1.19
N GLU A 49 -10.00 -26.36 1.09
CA GLU A 49 -9.20 -26.89 2.21
C GLU A 49 -9.16 -25.92 3.41
N SER A 50 -8.98 -24.64 3.15
CA SER A 50 -9.04 -23.58 4.16
C SER A 50 -10.44 -23.50 4.82
N GLU A 51 -11.51 -23.59 4.04
CA GLU A 51 -12.89 -23.59 4.56
C GLU A 51 -13.17 -24.83 5.43
N ASP A 52 -12.64 -25.99 5.04
CA ASP A 52 -12.73 -27.23 5.81
C ASP A 52 -11.95 -27.15 7.13
N VAL A 53 -10.75 -26.55 7.14
CA VAL A 53 -10.01 -26.24 8.39
C VAL A 53 -10.85 -25.31 9.27
N LEU A 54 -11.40 -24.23 8.70
CA LEU A 54 -12.22 -23.26 9.42
C LEU A 54 -13.45 -23.92 10.07
N ALA A 55 -14.18 -24.74 9.31
CA ALA A 55 -15.36 -25.44 9.78
C ALA A 55 -15.03 -26.42 10.92
N ARG A 56 -13.94 -27.19 10.76
CA ARG A 56 -13.45 -28.12 11.80
C ARG A 56 -13.08 -27.38 13.09
N GLU A 57 -12.31 -26.31 13.01
CA GLU A 57 -11.86 -25.56 14.19
C GLU A 57 -13.00 -24.77 14.87
N LEU A 58 -13.94 -24.23 14.09
CA LEU A 58 -15.15 -23.61 14.65
C LEU A 58 -16.03 -24.62 15.39
N SER A 59 -16.14 -25.86 14.88
CA SER A 59 -16.88 -26.92 15.57
C SER A 59 -16.27 -27.27 16.93
N ARG A 60 -14.94 -27.29 17.04
CA ARG A 60 -14.19 -27.45 18.31
C ARG A 60 -14.38 -26.26 19.25
N ALA A 61 -14.47 -25.05 18.69
CA ALA A 61 -14.68 -23.82 19.45
C ALA A 61 -16.09 -23.67 20.04
N ASN A 62 -17.11 -24.34 19.50
CA ASN A 62 -18.51 -24.23 19.94
C ASN A 62 -18.73 -24.62 21.41
N GLY A 63 -17.86 -25.47 21.97
CA GLY A 63 -17.90 -25.84 23.39
C GLY A 63 -17.47 -24.73 24.36
N ARG A 64 -16.84 -23.64 23.88
CA ARG A 64 -16.33 -22.55 24.72
C ARG A 64 -17.38 -21.45 24.94
N ARG A 65 -17.28 -20.73 26.06
CA ARG A 65 -18.17 -19.60 26.42
C ARG A 65 -17.36 -18.31 26.65
N GLY A 66 -18.02 -17.16 26.52
CA GLY A 66 -17.41 -15.85 26.76
C GLY A 66 -16.22 -15.52 25.84
N LEU A 67 -15.22 -14.81 26.36
CA LEU A 67 -14.03 -14.38 25.61
C LEU A 67 -13.23 -15.54 25.01
N ALA A 68 -13.22 -16.70 25.67
CA ALA A 68 -12.55 -17.90 25.16
C ALA A 68 -13.13 -18.38 23.83
N ARG A 69 -14.43 -18.14 23.57
CA ARG A 69 -15.05 -18.41 22.27
C ARG A 69 -14.55 -17.45 21.20
N VAL A 70 -14.44 -16.15 21.53
CA VAL A 70 -13.96 -15.13 20.59
C VAL A 70 -12.52 -15.43 20.17
N PHE A 71 -11.64 -15.71 21.15
CA PHE A 71 -10.26 -16.10 20.88
C PHE A 71 -10.17 -17.38 20.04
N ALA A 72 -10.98 -18.39 20.36
CA ALA A 72 -11.01 -19.63 19.58
C ALA A 72 -11.44 -19.41 18.12
N ARG A 73 -12.43 -18.53 17.87
CA ARG A 73 -12.85 -18.19 16.50
C ARG A 73 -11.77 -17.42 15.74
N TRP A 74 -11.08 -16.50 16.42
CA TRP A 74 -9.96 -15.76 15.83
C TRP A 74 -8.79 -16.69 15.48
N GLN A 75 -8.49 -17.65 16.37
CA GLN A 75 -7.48 -18.66 16.11
C GLN A 75 -7.88 -19.58 14.95
N ALA A 76 -9.11 -20.10 14.94
CA ALA A 76 -9.65 -20.89 13.84
C ALA A 76 -9.56 -20.15 12.50
N SER A 77 -9.90 -18.86 12.48
CA SER A 77 -9.76 -18.02 11.29
C SER A 77 -8.31 -17.81 10.88
N SER A 78 -7.38 -17.72 11.83
CA SER A 78 -5.96 -17.54 11.52
C SER A 78 -5.35 -18.83 10.98
N GLU A 79 -5.74 -19.99 11.51
CA GLU A 79 -5.31 -21.30 11.02
C GLU A 79 -5.82 -21.57 9.59
N ALA A 80 -7.08 -21.24 9.29
CA ALA A 80 -7.62 -21.34 7.93
C ALA A 80 -6.89 -20.42 6.93
N VAL A 81 -6.60 -19.18 7.36
CA VAL A 81 -5.80 -18.24 6.55
C VAL A 81 -4.40 -18.78 6.32
N ASP A 82 -3.75 -19.35 7.34
CA ASP A 82 -2.42 -19.93 7.20
C ASP A 82 -2.42 -21.14 6.24
N GLU A 83 -3.42 -22.02 6.34
CA GLU A 83 -3.60 -23.14 5.40
C GLU A 83 -3.70 -22.64 3.95
N TYR A 84 -4.56 -21.64 3.69
CA TYR A 84 -4.69 -21.06 2.35
C TYR A 84 -3.36 -20.52 1.81
N LEU A 85 -2.57 -19.87 2.68
CA LEU A 85 -1.30 -19.26 2.29
C LEU A 85 -0.20 -20.29 2.00
N ASP A 86 -0.30 -21.50 2.58
CA ASP A 86 0.63 -22.59 2.28
C ASP A 86 0.48 -23.08 0.83
N HIS A 87 -0.72 -22.96 0.27
CA HIS A 87 -1.02 -23.29 -1.13
C HIS A 87 -0.92 -22.07 -2.07
N LEU A 88 -0.92 -20.86 -1.53
CA LEU A 88 -0.83 -19.63 -2.31
C LEU A 88 0.56 -19.47 -2.93
N ARG A 89 0.59 -19.08 -4.21
CA ARG A 89 1.81 -18.58 -4.86
C ARG A 89 1.66 -17.10 -5.18
N LEU A 90 2.62 -16.29 -4.75
CA LEU A 90 2.67 -14.88 -5.13
C LEU A 90 2.87 -14.77 -6.64
N SER A 91 1.92 -14.13 -7.31
CA SER A 91 1.96 -13.83 -8.73
C SER A 91 1.86 -12.32 -8.97
N TRP A 92 2.00 -11.91 -10.23
CA TRP A 92 1.82 -10.51 -10.65
C TRP A 92 0.48 -9.92 -10.19
N TYR A 93 -0.56 -10.75 -10.10
CA TYR A 93 -1.90 -10.34 -9.68
C TYR A 93 -1.90 -9.80 -8.24
N GLN A 94 -1.35 -10.56 -7.29
CA GLN A 94 -1.27 -10.11 -5.90
C GLN A 94 -0.35 -8.90 -5.77
N ILE A 95 0.78 -8.89 -6.48
CA ILE A 95 1.74 -7.77 -6.43
C ILE A 95 1.08 -6.46 -6.85
N ILE A 96 0.33 -6.45 -7.96
CA ILE A 96 -0.32 -5.24 -8.47
C ILE A 96 -1.44 -4.77 -7.53
N ILE A 97 -2.26 -5.68 -7.01
CA ILE A 97 -3.31 -5.31 -6.05
C ILE A 97 -2.68 -4.80 -4.74
N LEU A 98 -1.62 -5.44 -4.24
CA LEU A 98 -0.90 -4.98 -3.06
C LEU A 98 -0.29 -3.60 -3.26
N PHE A 99 0.30 -3.34 -4.43
CA PHE A 99 0.82 -2.02 -4.77
C PHE A 99 -0.31 -0.99 -4.81
N PHE A 100 -1.40 -1.29 -5.51
CA PHE A 100 -2.56 -0.39 -5.64
C PHE A 100 -3.18 -0.07 -4.29
N VAL A 101 -3.57 -1.08 -3.52
CA VAL A 101 -4.18 -0.91 -2.19
C VAL A 101 -3.18 -0.32 -1.20
N GLY A 102 -1.91 -0.74 -1.24
CA GLY A 102 -0.86 -0.21 -0.38
C GLY A 102 -0.57 1.27 -0.63
N SER A 103 -0.60 1.69 -1.91
CA SER A 103 -0.37 3.09 -2.29
C SER A 103 -1.46 4.04 -1.77
N MET A 104 -2.71 3.58 -1.73
CA MET A 104 -3.83 4.34 -1.15
C MET A 104 -3.86 4.20 0.38
N GLY A 105 -3.66 2.99 0.89
CA GLY A 105 -3.74 2.67 2.31
C GLY A 105 -2.66 3.36 3.13
N GLY A 106 -1.43 3.44 2.62
CA GLY A 106 -0.35 4.18 3.27
C GLY A 106 -0.66 5.68 3.37
N LEU A 107 -1.22 6.28 2.30
CA LEU A 107 -1.66 7.68 2.32
C LEU A 107 -2.75 7.91 3.37
N LEU A 108 -3.78 7.06 3.39
CA LEU A 108 -4.86 7.17 4.37
C LEU A 108 -4.35 7.05 5.81
N ILE A 109 -3.41 6.14 6.07
CA ILE A 109 -2.81 5.97 7.39
C ILE A 109 -2.01 7.23 7.77
N GLU A 110 -1.21 7.77 6.85
CA GLU A 110 -0.41 8.97 7.09
C GLU A 110 -1.29 10.21 7.31
N GLU A 111 -2.33 10.40 6.50
CA GLU A 111 -3.30 11.50 6.65
C GLU A 111 -4.00 11.45 8.01
N VAL A 112 -4.45 10.26 8.44
CA VAL A 112 -5.05 10.08 9.77
C VAL A 112 -4.04 10.35 10.88
N TRP A 113 -2.81 9.87 10.73
CA TRP A 113 -1.74 10.12 11.69
C TRP A 113 -1.47 11.61 11.86
N MET A 114 -1.26 12.33 10.75
CA MET A 114 -1.00 13.77 10.74
C MET A 114 -2.17 14.58 11.32
N LEU A 115 -3.41 14.19 11.01
CA LEU A 115 -4.59 14.82 11.58
C LEU A 115 -4.63 14.65 13.11
N VAL A 116 -4.29 13.47 13.63
CA VAL A 116 -4.31 13.18 15.06
C VAL A 116 -3.13 13.84 15.79
N THR A 117 -1.92 13.84 15.23
CA THR A 117 -0.73 14.32 15.92
C THR A 117 -0.46 15.82 15.73
N ALA A 118 -0.73 16.35 14.55
CA ALA A 118 -0.39 17.72 14.17
C ALA A 118 -1.63 18.59 13.90
N GLY A 119 -2.81 18.00 13.73
CA GLY A 119 -4.02 18.73 13.34
C GLY A 119 -3.97 19.26 11.91
N LEU A 120 -3.07 18.73 11.07
CA LEU A 120 -2.84 19.17 9.70
C LEU A 120 -3.36 18.13 8.72
N THR A 121 -3.99 18.60 7.64
CA THR A 121 -4.39 17.80 6.48
C THR A 121 -3.55 18.24 5.28
N GLU A 122 -2.34 17.71 5.17
CA GLU A 122 -1.47 17.95 4.02
C GLU A 122 -1.67 16.86 2.98
N ASN A 123 -1.72 17.26 1.71
CA ASN A 123 -1.79 16.32 0.60
C ASN A 123 -0.41 15.70 0.36
N ARG A 124 -0.29 14.41 0.64
CA ARG A 124 0.99 13.66 0.58
C ARG A 124 1.05 12.66 -0.56
N VAL A 125 0.16 12.83 -1.54
CA VAL A 125 0.16 11.99 -2.74
C VAL A 125 1.52 11.95 -3.43
N GLY A 126 1.84 10.79 -3.97
CA GLY A 126 3.10 10.59 -4.71
C GLY A 126 2.93 10.62 -6.22
N LEU A 127 1.69 10.72 -6.74
CA LEU A 127 1.40 10.77 -8.17
C LEU A 127 0.46 11.91 -8.56
N VAL A 128 0.56 12.30 -9.83
CA VAL A 128 -0.24 13.36 -10.44
C VAL A 128 -1.71 12.93 -10.55
N TRP A 129 -2.02 11.67 -10.89
CA TRP A 129 -3.40 11.20 -11.06
C TRP A 129 -3.91 10.36 -9.90
N GLY A 130 -4.77 10.94 -9.06
CA GLY A 130 -5.50 10.19 -8.03
C GLY A 130 -4.68 9.92 -6.75
N PRO A 131 -5.28 9.29 -5.73
CA PRO A 131 -4.73 9.23 -4.38
C PRO A 131 -3.73 8.07 -4.22
N PHE A 132 -2.63 8.11 -4.98
CA PHE A 132 -1.61 7.04 -4.98
C PHE A 132 -0.26 7.58 -4.53
N SER A 133 0.39 6.85 -3.63
CA SER A 133 1.79 7.03 -3.27
C SER A 133 2.59 5.79 -3.68
N PRO A 134 3.44 5.88 -4.72
CA PRO A 134 4.27 4.77 -5.15
C PRO A 134 5.18 4.27 -4.03
N LEU A 135 5.66 5.19 -3.18
CA LEU A 135 6.50 4.85 -2.04
C LEU A 135 5.79 3.86 -1.09
N TYR A 136 4.53 4.13 -0.75
CA TYR A 136 3.74 3.22 0.09
C TYR A 136 3.36 1.92 -0.62
N GLY A 137 3.04 1.98 -1.92
CA GLY A 137 2.81 0.80 -2.73
C GLY A 137 4.03 -0.12 -2.78
N PHE A 138 5.22 0.43 -3.04
CA PHE A 138 6.49 -0.29 -3.03
C PHE A 138 6.81 -0.83 -1.65
N GLY A 139 6.63 -0.05 -0.58
CA GLY A 139 6.83 -0.51 0.80
C GLY A 139 5.95 -1.71 1.15
N ALA A 140 4.65 -1.66 0.79
CA ALA A 140 3.71 -2.75 1.03
C ALA A 140 4.08 -4.03 0.25
N VAL A 141 4.47 -3.90 -1.03
CA VAL A 141 4.94 -5.03 -1.84
C VAL A 141 6.24 -5.61 -1.27
N LEU A 142 7.22 -4.76 -0.98
CA LEU A 142 8.53 -5.18 -0.46
C LEU A 142 8.41 -5.91 0.87
N LEU A 143 7.65 -5.35 1.81
CA LEU A 143 7.37 -6.02 3.09
C LEU A 143 6.62 -7.33 2.87
N THR A 144 5.66 -7.38 1.94
CA THR A 144 4.91 -8.61 1.65
C THR A 144 5.80 -9.70 1.08
N VAL A 145 6.63 -9.41 0.08
CA VAL A 145 7.56 -10.40 -0.50
C VAL A 145 8.53 -10.90 0.57
N LEU A 146 9.12 -9.99 1.35
CA LEU A 146 10.02 -10.35 2.44
C LEU A 146 9.32 -11.23 3.49
N CYS A 147 8.15 -10.83 3.95
CA CYS A 147 7.41 -11.54 5.00
C CYS A 147 6.87 -12.89 4.50
N PHE A 148 6.51 -12.99 3.22
CA PHE A 148 6.05 -14.22 2.61
C PHE A 148 7.17 -15.27 2.57
N GLU A 149 8.37 -14.87 2.15
CA GLU A 149 9.55 -15.74 2.21
C GLU A 149 9.93 -16.13 3.64
N LEU A 150 9.87 -15.17 4.58
CA LEU A 150 10.15 -15.45 5.98
C LEU A 150 9.12 -16.39 6.62
N ARG A 151 7.85 -16.30 6.21
CA ARG A 151 6.81 -17.23 6.61
C ARG A 151 7.10 -18.64 6.08
N ALA A 152 7.44 -18.77 4.80
CA ALA A 152 7.78 -20.05 4.18
C ALA A 152 8.97 -20.75 4.87
N HIS A 153 9.91 -19.99 5.42
CA HIS A 153 11.06 -20.50 6.18
C HIS A 153 10.81 -20.61 7.71
N ALA A 154 9.57 -20.46 8.17
CA ALA A 154 9.19 -20.50 9.59
C ALA A 154 10.04 -19.56 10.48
N ALA A 155 10.34 -18.36 9.98
CA ALA A 155 11.21 -17.40 10.66
C ALA A 155 10.65 -16.98 12.03
N ARG A 156 11.54 -16.91 13.02
CA ARG A 156 11.24 -16.43 14.37
C ARG A 156 10.98 -14.92 14.37
N ASN A 157 10.26 -14.44 15.38
CA ASN A 157 9.86 -13.03 15.49
C ASN A 157 11.07 -12.07 15.44
N TRP A 158 12.15 -12.40 16.14
CA TRP A 158 13.35 -11.56 16.13
C TRP A 158 14.01 -11.49 14.75
N GLN A 159 13.93 -12.54 13.93
CA GLN A 159 14.46 -12.54 12.55
C GLN A 159 13.65 -11.59 11.68
N ILE A 160 12.32 -11.68 11.76
CA ILE A 160 11.42 -10.77 11.03
C ILE A 160 11.68 -9.33 11.43
N PHE A 161 11.81 -9.06 12.73
CA PHE A 161 12.11 -7.72 13.23
C PHE A 161 13.40 -7.16 12.65
N LEU A 162 14.51 -7.91 12.74
CA LEU A 162 15.81 -7.44 12.27
C LEU A 162 15.86 -7.26 10.75
N LEU A 163 15.27 -8.20 9.99
CA LEU A 163 15.23 -8.09 8.54
C LEU A 163 14.33 -6.94 8.10
N ALA A 164 13.16 -6.76 8.70
CA ALA A 164 12.29 -5.65 8.39
C ALA A 164 12.92 -4.29 8.75
N ALA A 165 13.61 -4.21 9.89
CA ALA A 165 14.37 -3.02 10.27
C ALA A 165 15.46 -2.70 9.24
N ALA A 166 16.24 -3.70 8.81
CA ALA A 166 17.29 -3.52 7.81
C ALA A 166 16.73 -3.11 6.44
N VAL A 167 15.71 -3.81 5.95
CA VAL A 167 15.09 -3.52 4.64
C VAL A 167 14.37 -2.17 4.65
N GLY A 168 13.66 -1.84 5.72
CA GLY A 168 13.01 -0.53 5.89
C GLY A 168 14.02 0.62 5.92
N GLY A 169 15.11 0.48 6.69
CA GLY A 169 16.19 1.46 6.70
C GLY A 169 16.88 1.63 5.35
N LEU A 170 17.11 0.55 4.62
CA LEU A 170 17.63 0.61 3.25
C LEU A 170 16.66 1.32 2.30
N LEU A 171 15.36 1.08 2.43
CA LEU A 171 14.34 1.75 1.63
C LEU A 171 14.31 3.26 1.90
N GLU A 172 14.35 3.67 3.17
CA GLU A 172 14.43 5.09 3.55
C GLU A 172 15.71 5.73 3.00
N GLN A 173 16.84 5.06 3.18
CA GLN A 173 18.14 5.53 2.69
C GLN A 173 18.13 5.71 1.17
N MET A 174 17.63 4.72 0.41
CA MET A 174 17.62 4.76 -1.04
C MET A 174 16.61 5.79 -1.56
N THR A 175 15.45 5.91 -0.92
CA THR A 175 14.40 6.86 -1.35
C THR A 175 14.82 8.29 -1.08
N GLY A 176 15.32 8.57 0.13
CA GLY A 176 15.82 9.90 0.49
C GLY A 176 17.00 10.32 -0.40
N TRP A 177 17.97 9.42 -0.59
CA TRP A 177 19.11 9.67 -1.47
C TRP A 177 18.70 9.86 -2.93
N GLY A 178 17.78 9.02 -3.43
CA GLY A 178 17.26 9.13 -4.80
C GLY A 178 16.53 10.46 -5.03
N MET A 179 15.75 10.93 -4.06
CA MET A 179 15.04 12.20 -4.15
C MET A 179 16.00 13.38 -4.25
N GLU A 180 17.04 13.40 -3.42
CA GLU A 180 18.07 14.45 -3.46
C GLU A 180 18.92 14.37 -4.74
N ALA A 181 19.36 13.16 -5.12
CA ALA A 181 20.26 12.98 -6.26
C ALA A 181 19.59 13.21 -7.62
N LEU A 182 18.31 12.87 -7.77
CA LEU A 182 17.59 12.96 -9.05
C LEU A 182 16.79 14.25 -9.20
N PHE A 183 16.22 14.77 -8.11
CA PHE A 183 15.27 15.89 -8.16
C PHE A 183 15.73 17.10 -7.35
N ASN A 184 16.89 17.04 -6.68
CA ASN A 184 17.39 18.07 -5.77
C ASN A 184 16.32 18.51 -4.75
N ALA A 185 15.51 17.54 -4.33
CA ALA A 185 14.36 17.72 -3.47
C ALA A 185 14.55 16.94 -2.17
N GLU A 186 13.90 17.43 -1.12
CA GLU A 186 13.90 16.81 0.19
C GLU A 186 12.46 16.71 0.70
N SER A 187 12.09 15.54 1.22
CA SER A 187 10.79 15.37 1.89
C SER A 187 10.96 15.14 3.39
N TRP A 188 12.09 14.62 3.84
CA TRP A 188 12.46 14.53 5.25
C TRP A 188 13.98 14.51 5.44
N THR A 189 14.42 14.99 6.60
CA THR A 189 15.79 14.86 7.09
C THR A 189 15.79 14.54 8.57
N TYR A 190 16.71 13.68 8.98
CA TYR A 190 16.97 13.30 10.37
C TYR A 190 18.31 13.83 10.87
N GLU A 191 19.06 14.58 10.07
CA GLU A 191 20.40 15.09 10.42
C GLU A 191 20.45 15.83 11.77
N TYR A 192 19.34 16.50 12.13
CA TYR A 192 19.21 17.24 13.38
C TYR A 192 18.76 16.40 14.59
N LEU A 193 18.50 15.11 14.40
CA LEU A 193 18.14 14.19 15.47
C LEU A 193 19.41 13.59 16.10
N PRO A 194 19.47 13.44 17.44
CA PRO A 194 20.64 12.89 18.12
C PRO A 194 20.91 11.41 17.79
N ASP A 195 19.94 10.74 17.16
CA ASP A 195 19.95 9.32 16.84
C ASP A 195 20.04 8.99 15.35
N HIS A 196 20.38 9.98 14.52
CA HIS A 196 20.57 9.76 13.10
C HIS A 196 21.79 8.86 12.84
N ILE A 197 21.64 7.99 11.85
CA ILE A 197 22.71 7.16 11.30
C ILE A 197 23.18 7.80 9.98
N THR A 198 22.22 8.28 9.19
CA THR A 198 22.44 9.07 7.98
C THR A 198 21.45 10.22 7.94
N LYS A 199 21.55 11.09 6.93
CA LYS A 199 20.58 12.16 6.68
C LYS A 199 19.12 11.67 6.64
N TRP A 200 18.86 10.42 6.24
CA TRP A 200 17.49 9.89 6.05
C TRP A 200 17.14 8.69 6.93
N VAL A 201 18.07 8.18 7.75
CA VAL A 201 17.84 7.02 8.62
C VAL A 201 18.23 7.34 10.05
N ALA A 202 17.36 7.06 11.01
CA ALA A 202 17.65 7.12 12.45
C ALA A 202 17.26 5.83 13.16
N TRP A 203 17.93 5.48 14.26
CA TRP A 203 17.71 4.16 14.90
C TRP A 203 16.27 3.99 15.39
N ARG A 204 15.59 5.06 15.82
CA ARG A 204 14.17 4.99 16.23
C ARG A 204 13.28 4.49 15.09
N PHE A 205 13.53 4.92 13.86
CA PHE A 205 12.74 4.53 12.69
C PHE A 205 13.04 3.10 12.28
N LEU A 206 14.29 2.63 12.44
CA LEU A 206 14.61 1.20 12.28
C LEU A 206 13.80 0.31 13.23
N VAL A 207 13.61 0.74 14.49
CA VAL A 207 12.75 0.02 15.43
C VAL A 207 11.29 0.02 14.97
N PHE A 208 10.78 1.15 14.48
CA PHE A 208 9.44 1.21 13.92
C PHE A 208 9.28 0.30 12.70
N TRP A 209 10.25 0.24 11.80
CA TRP A 209 10.25 -0.70 10.66
C TRP A 209 10.27 -2.15 11.11
N GLY A 210 11.05 -2.49 12.14
CA GLY A 210 11.05 -3.84 12.71
C GLY A 210 9.70 -4.23 13.32
N LEU A 211 9.05 -3.33 14.07
CA LEU A 211 7.71 -3.54 14.63
C LEU A 211 6.64 -3.62 13.55
N LEU A 212 6.73 -2.74 12.55
CA LEU A 212 5.83 -2.72 11.40
C LEU A 212 5.95 -4.02 10.61
N GLY A 213 7.15 -4.50 10.32
CA GLY A 213 7.37 -5.77 9.65
C GLY A 213 6.85 -6.96 10.44
N LEU A 214 6.98 -6.96 11.77
CA LEU A 214 6.36 -7.97 12.63
C LEU A 214 4.83 -7.97 12.53
N ALA A 215 4.22 -6.80 12.68
CA ALA A 215 2.77 -6.64 12.55
C ALA A 215 2.30 -7.02 11.14
N TRP A 216 3.05 -6.64 10.12
CA TRP A 216 2.77 -6.96 8.74
C TRP A 216 2.82 -8.47 8.50
N CYS A 217 3.92 -9.13 8.86
CA CYS A 217 4.12 -10.56 8.65
C CYS A 217 3.07 -11.43 9.36
N ARG A 218 2.64 -11.04 10.56
CA ARG A 218 1.83 -11.90 11.44
C ARG A 218 0.36 -11.56 11.49
N ALA A 219 -0.01 -10.34 11.10
CA ALA A 219 -1.40 -9.89 11.18
C ALA A 219 -1.95 -9.37 9.87
N VAL A 220 -1.22 -8.49 9.18
CA VAL A 220 -1.74 -7.77 8.01
C VAL A 220 -1.62 -8.60 6.74
N MET A 221 -0.40 -9.01 6.38
CA MET A 221 -0.11 -9.76 5.15
C MET A 221 -0.96 -11.02 5.01
N PRO A 222 -1.11 -11.90 6.03
CA PRO A 222 -1.87 -13.14 5.86
C PRO A 222 -3.32 -12.88 5.47
N ARG A 223 -3.97 -11.94 6.16
CA ARG A 223 -5.38 -11.57 5.91
C ARG A 223 -5.55 -10.85 4.59
N LEU A 224 -4.60 -9.99 4.24
CA LEU A 224 -4.63 -9.23 3.00
C LEU A 224 -4.51 -10.18 1.80
N LEU A 225 -3.55 -11.10 1.81
CA LEU A 225 -3.37 -12.11 0.77
C LEU A 225 -4.56 -13.08 0.67
N TYR A 226 -5.13 -13.50 1.81
CA TYR A 226 -6.37 -14.30 1.82
C TYR A 226 -7.55 -13.57 1.17
N THR A 227 -7.68 -12.26 1.45
CA THR A 227 -8.77 -11.43 0.89
C THR A 227 -8.57 -11.17 -0.61
N ILE A 228 -7.33 -10.96 -1.05
CA ILE A 228 -7.00 -10.77 -2.47
C ILE A 228 -7.23 -12.08 -3.25
N GLY A 229 -6.82 -13.20 -2.66
CA GLY A 229 -6.96 -14.53 -3.22
C GLY A 229 -6.17 -14.75 -4.51
N MET A 230 -6.55 -15.78 -5.25
CA MET A 230 -6.06 -16.09 -6.58
C MET A 230 -7.05 -15.62 -7.65
N PRO A 231 -6.58 -15.18 -8.84
CA PRO A 231 -7.48 -14.77 -9.90
C PRO A 231 -8.23 -15.98 -10.44
N THR A 232 -9.56 -15.96 -10.40
CA THR A 232 -10.40 -17.08 -10.87
C THR A 232 -11.06 -16.79 -12.21
N SER A 233 -11.11 -15.52 -12.61
CA SER A 233 -11.83 -15.06 -13.80
C SER A 233 -10.99 -14.13 -14.67
N ARG A 234 -11.24 -14.18 -15.99
CA ARG A 234 -10.56 -13.33 -16.97
C ARG A 234 -10.84 -11.85 -16.74
N ARG A 235 -12.03 -11.49 -16.24
CA ARG A 235 -12.38 -10.11 -15.92
C ARG A 235 -11.51 -9.54 -14.80
N GLN A 236 -11.23 -10.32 -13.75
CA GLN A 236 -10.28 -9.90 -12.70
C GLN A 236 -8.89 -9.66 -13.29
N ALA A 237 -8.37 -10.58 -14.10
CA ALA A 237 -7.06 -10.42 -14.72
C ALA A 237 -6.99 -9.17 -15.63
N VAL A 238 -8.01 -8.94 -16.45
CA VAL A 238 -8.09 -7.74 -17.30
C VAL A 238 -8.17 -6.48 -16.46
N PHE A 239 -9.01 -6.45 -15.42
CA PHE A 239 -9.12 -5.30 -14.53
C PHE A 239 -7.78 -4.96 -13.86
N VAL A 240 -7.10 -5.95 -13.28
CA VAL A 240 -5.79 -5.73 -12.64
C VAL A 240 -4.73 -5.30 -13.66
N THR A 241 -4.79 -5.81 -14.89
CA THR A 241 -3.91 -5.36 -15.98
C THR A 241 -4.15 -3.88 -16.32
N LEU A 242 -5.42 -3.45 -16.40
CA LEU A 242 -5.77 -2.05 -16.65
C LEU A 242 -5.31 -1.14 -15.51
N VAL A 243 -5.46 -1.58 -14.25
CA VAL A 243 -4.93 -0.85 -13.08
C VAL A 243 -3.41 -0.72 -13.16
N ALA A 244 -2.70 -1.79 -13.54
CA ALA A 244 -1.25 -1.74 -13.72
C ALA A 244 -0.83 -0.74 -14.81
N VAL A 245 -1.49 -0.79 -15.98
CA VAL A 245 -1.23 0.14 -17.09
C VAL A 245 -1.49 1.59 -16.66
N TYR A 246 -2.59 1.83 -15.94
CA TYR A 246 -2.92 3.15 -15.41
C TYR A 246 -1.83 3.67 -14.45
N LEU A 247 -1.40 2.86 -13.49
CA LEU A 247 -0.36 3.25 -12.52
C LEU A 247 0.98 3.52 -13.19
N VAL A 248 1.37 2.71 -14.18
CA VAL A 248 2.60 2.93 -14.96
C VAL A 248 2.51 4.24 -15.75
N ALA A 249 1.37 4.52 -16.38
CA ALA A 249 1.16 5.77 -17.10
C ALA A 249 1.21 6.99 -16.17
N ASP A 250 0.65 6.88 -14.96
CA ASP A 250 0.66 7.94 -13.96
C ASP A 250 2.06 8.20 -13.39
N ILE A 251 2.82 7.14 -13.09
CA ILE A 251 4.23 7.26 -12.70
C ILE A 251 5.02 7.96 -13.81
N ALA A 252 4.86 7.55 -15.07
CA ALA A 252 5.55 8.15 -16.20
C ALA A 252 5.19 9.64 -16.37
N MET A 253 3.90 9.98 -16.29
CA MET A 253 3.47 11.38 -16.38
C MET A 253 3.94 12.21 -15.20
N THR A 254 3.98 11.64 -14.00
CA THR A 254 4.51 12.31 -12.80
C THR A 254 5.99 12.65 -12.99
N LEU A 255 6.80 11.71 -13.49
CA LEU A 255 8.21 11.97 -13.80
C LEU A 255 8.38 13.07 -14.86
N VAL A 256 7.55 13.05 -15.92
CA VAL A 256 7.54 14.12 -16.94
C VAL A 256 7.18 15.48 -16.32
N CYS A 257 6.21 15.54 -15.41
CA CYS A 257 5.82 16.79 -14.76
C CYS A 257 6.95 17.35 -13.88
N PHE A 258 7.65 16.49 -13.13
CA PHE A 258 8.81 16.91 -12.35
C PHE A 258 9.98 17.37 -13.22
N ASP A 259 10.30 16.63 -14.29
CA ASP A 259 11.33 17.05 -15.26
C ASP A 259 11.00 18.39 -15.91
N ARG A 260 9.74 18.60 -16.30
CA ARG A 260 9.27 19.89 -16.83
C ARG A 260 9.38 21.01 -15.80
N LYS A 261 9.04 20.76 -14.53
CA LYS A 261 9.25 21.74 -13.47
C LYS A 261 10.72 22.11 -13.34
N THR A 262 11.62 21.13 -13.24
CA THR A 262 13.07 21.39 -13.15
C THR A 262 13.59 22.21 -14.33
N ASN A 263 13.12 21.91 -15.54
CA ASN A 263 13.45 22.70 -16.73
C ASN A 263 12.93 24.14 -16.65
N ARG A 264 11.71 24.36 -16.15
CA ARG A 264 11.14 25.71 -15.94
C ARG A 264 11.95 26.50 -14.92
N ASP A 265 12.32 25.87 -13.81
CA ASP A 265 13.15 26.47 -12.76
C ASP A 265 14.53 26.88 -13.33
N ALA A 266 15.09 26.09 -14.26
CA ALA A 266 16.33 26.40 -14.98
C ALA A 266 16.15 27.38 -16.17
N GLY A 267 14.93 27.88 -16.43
CA GLY A 267 14.63 28.79 -17.54
C GLY A 267 14.63 28.15 -18.93
N VAL A 268 14.55 26.82 -19.03
CA VAL A 268 14.53 26.06 -20.29
C VAL A 268 13.10 25.95 -20.83
N PRO A 269 12.78 26.56 -21.98
CA PRO A 269 11.43 26.51 -22.56
C PRO A 269 11.12 25.12 -23.15
N ALA A 270 9.84 24.78 -23.23
CA ALA A 270 9.36 23.53 -23.81
C ALA A 270 9.81 23.34 -25.27
N ALA A 271 10.43 22.19 -25.56
CA ALA A 271 11.00 21.87 -26.87
C ALA A 271 9.95 21.41 -27.89
N ASN A 272 8.85 20.82 -27.44
CA ASN A 272 7.83 20.22 -28.31
C ASN A 272 6.39 20.51 -27.84
N ALA A 273 5.40 20.10 -28.64
CA ALA A 273 4.00 20.34 -28.35
C ALA A 273 3.50 19.62 -27.09
N PHE A 274 4.06 18.44 -26.79
CA PHE A 274 3.70 17.69 -25.60
C PHE A 274 4.20 18.37 -24.33
N GLU A 275 5.46 18.81 -24.30
CA GLU A 275 6.01 19.56 -23.18
C GLU A 275 5.27 20.88 -22.94
N ARG A 276 4.88 21.60 -24.01
CA ARG A 276 4.02 22.79 -23.87
C ARG A 276 2.66 22.45 -23.26
N TRP A 277 2.07 21.33 -23.65
CA TRP A 277 0.82 20.87 -23.07
C TRP A 277 1.00 20.52 -21.58
N VAL A 278 2.11 19.88 -21.21
CA VAL A 278 2.44 19.60 -19.80
C VAL A 278 2.61 20.91 -19.02
N ASP A 279 3.37 21.87 -19.54
CA ASP A 279 3.56 23.18 -18.89
C ASP A 279 2.25 23.96 -18.71
N THR A 280 1.27 23.74 -19.59
CA THR A 280 -0.04 24.42 -19.53
C THR A 280 -1.00 23.75 -18.54
N ASN A 281 -0.92 22.42 -18.36
CA ASN A 281 -1.89 21.66 -17.53
C ASN A 281 -1.33 21.25 -16.17
N TYR A 282 -0.01 21.22 -16.02
CA TYR A 282 0.74 20.84 -14.81
C TYR A 282 1.79 21.91 -14.52
N ASP A 283 1.29 23.13 -14.30
CA ASP A 283 2.10 24.29 -13.93
C ASP A 283 2.62 24.18 -12.48
N ASP A 284 3.40 25.18 -12.07
CA ASP A 284 4.06 25.15 -10.76
C ASP A 284 3.06 25.29 -9.59
N GLU A 285 1.91 25.94 -9.83
CA GLU A 285 0.81 26.03 -8.86
C GLU A 285 0.15 24.67 -8.67
N PHE A 286 -0.10 23.94 -9.76
CA PHE A 286 -0.59 22.56 -9.69
C PHE A 286 0.40 21.67 -8.92
N ILE A 287 1.69 21.70 -9.25
CA ILE A 287 2.68 20.82 -8.61
C ILE A 287 2.82 21.13 -7.12
N SER A 288 2.92 22.41 -6.74
CA SER A 288 3.03 22.80 -5.33
C SER A 288 1.78 22.50 -4.51
N SER A 289 0.58 22.68 -5.09
CA SER A 289 -0.68 22.32 -4.41
C SER A 289 -0.89 20.81 -4.30
N ARG A 290 -0.37 20.04 -5.26
CA ARG A 290 -0.48 18.59 -5.30
C ARG A 290 0.50 17.89 -4.37
N PHE A 291 1.76 18.33 -4.36
CA PHE A 291 2.87 17.74 -3.60
C PHE A 291 3.30 18.66 -2.45
N GLN A 292 2.41 18.83 -1.47
CA GLN A 292 2.57 19.83 -0.41
C GLN A 292 3.72 19.51 0.57
N ASN A 293 4.17 18.25 0.60
CA ASN A 293 5.24 17.76 1.47
C ASN A 293 6.64 17.79 0.84
N LEU A 294 6.77 18.30 -0.39
CA LEU A 294 8.04 18.34 -1.10
C LEU A 294 8.65 19.74 -1.02
N THR A 295 9.85 19.85 -0.44
CA THR A 295 10.67 21.06 -0.57
C THR A 295 11.69 20.84 -1.68
N ILE A 296 11.65 21.69 -2.71
CA ILE A 296 12.65 21.70 -3.77
C ILE A 296 13.62 22.82 -3.42
N ALA A 297 14.90 22.50 -3.28
CA ALA A 297 15.91 23.51 -2.97
C ALA A 297 16.21 24.34 -4.22
N ASP A 298 15.97 25.65 -4.16
CA ASP A 298 16.47 26.58 -5.18
C ASP A 298 18.01 26.50 -5.22
N GLU A 299 18.58 26.48 -6.43
CA GLU A 299 20.04 26.45 -6.68
C GLU A 299 20.82 27.60 -6.00
N GLY A 300 20.13 28.58 -5.41
CA GLY A 300 20.69 29.73 -4.69
C GLY A 300 21.11 29.49 -3.23
N THR A 301 20.86 28.31 -2.64
CA THR A 301 21.05 28.11 -1.17
C THR A 301 22.17 27.15 -0.78
N ARG A 302 23.12 26.87 -1.67
CA ARG A 302 24.39 26.22 -1.28
C ARG A 302 25.42 27.29 -0.93
N ALA A 303 25.43 27.70 0.35
CA ALA A 303 26.52 28.45 0.97
C ALA A 303 27.50 27.49 1.65
#